data_AF-A0A5C7JLH5-F1
#
_entry.id   AF-A0A5C7JLH5-F1
#
_cell.length_a   1.000
_cell.length_b   1.000
_cell.length_c   1.000
_cell.angle_alpha   90.00
_cell.angle_beta   90.00
_cell.angle_gamma   90.00
#
_symmetry.space_group_name_H-M   'P 1'
#
loop_
_entity.id
_entity.type
_entity.pdbx_description
1 polymer ?
#
loop_
_entity_poly.entity_id
_entity_poly.type
_entity_poly.pdbx_seq_one_letter_code
_entity_poly.pdbx_strand_id
1 'polypeptide(L)'
;MGCETANYLYTRCPEVVSTNCITYQGESIDCLGICKGMTLTKLEDIVVNKICDLATLTNMSVIDFTHKCPWIATAWNNAHPGNHPNVDNTILNILNFILDELCILNTKVDNLPNPLAISFSLDYKCCGGVCDIPTKENIPTHLRNIITCICEVKSEITDLKNTINTLKSEILVLEDQINNPLNGIGALQTQLVTQQISIATLQSTVACIISQVGTISCP
;
A
#
# COMPACT_ATOMS: atom_id res chain seq x y z
N MET A 1 -2.33 -6.00 -26.19
CA MET A 1 -2.65 -6.14 -27.62
C MET A 1 -3.02 -4.75 -28.09
N GLY A 2 -2.16 -4.14 -28.91
CA GLY A 2 -2.32 -2.72 -29.30
C GLY A 2 -3.44 -2.52 -30.31
N CYS A 3 -3.87 -1.27 -30.46
CA CYS A 3 -4.83 -0.85 -31.49
C CYS A 3 -4.28 -1.13 -32.88
N GLU A 4 -4.63 -2.28 -33.48
CA GLU A 4 -4.44 -2.50 -34.91
C GLU A 4 -5.41 -1.57 -35.66
N THR A 5 -4.91 -0.95 -36.73
CA THR A 5 -5.63 0.02 -37.56
C THR A 5 -6.77 -0.65 -38.32
N ALA A 6 -7.88 -0.89 -37.63
CA ALA A 6 -9.11 -1.33 -38.23
C ALA A 6 -9.69 -0.22 -39.12
N ASN A 7 -9.61 -0.42 -40.43
CA ASN A 7 -10.21 0.44 -41.44
C ASN A 7 -11.74 0.30 -41.36
N TYR A 8 -12.39 1.13 -40.54
CA TYR A 8 -13.85 1.16 -40.45
C TYR A 8 -14.41 1.84 -41.70
N LEU A 9 -14.90 1.03 -42.64
CA LEU A 9 -15.49 1.47 -43.91
C LEU A 9 -16.63 2.47 -43.69
N TYR A 10 -16.49 3.66 -44.27
CA TYR A 10 -17.53 4.69 -44.34
C TYR A 10 -18.74 4.17 -45.13
N THR A 11 -19.79 3.81 -44.40
CA THR A 11 -21.10 3.53 -45.00
C THR A 11 -21.99 4.76 -44.79
N ARG A 12 -22.70 5.20 -45.84
CA ARG A 12 -23.54 6.41 -45.83
C ARG A 12 -24.55 6.37 -44.67
N CYS A 13 -24.45 7.32 -43.75
CA CYS A 13 -25.32 7.42 -42.58
C CYS A 13 -26.56 8.30 -42.86
N PRO A 14 -27.79 7.85 -42.53
CA PRO A 14 -29.02 8.63 -42.68
C PRO A 14 -29.21 9.69 -41.58
N GLU A 15 -30.23 10.56 -41.73
CA GLU A 15 -30.54 11.70 -40.82
C GLU A 15 -30.72 11.31 -39.33
N VAL A 16 -31.08 10.05 -39.04
CA VAL A 16 -30.99 9.47 -37.70
C VAL A 16 -29.61 8.82 -37.53
N VAL A 17 -28.70 9.53 -36.87
CA VAL A 17 -27.34 9.05 -36.60
C VAL A 17 -27.37 7.84 -35.66
N SER A 18 -27.26 6.65 -36.22
CA SER A 18 -27.04 5.40 -35.47
C SER A 18 -25.73 5.48 -34.69
N THR A 19 -25.62 4.81 -33.54
CA THR A 19 -24.37 4.68 -32.78
C THR A 19 -23.24 3.99 -33.58
N ASN A 20 -23.60 3.28 -34.66
CA ASN A 20 -22.64 2.71 -35.61
C ASN A 20 -21.98 3.77 -36.50
N CYS A 21 -22.52 4.98 -36.55
CA CYS A 21 -22.06 6.10 -37.38
C CYS A 21 -21.30 7.17 -36.59
N ILE A 22 -21.31 7.09 -35.26
CA ILE A 22 -20.59 8.00 -34.38
C ILE A 22 -19.29 7.30 -33.97
N THR A 23 -18.16 7.99 -34.09
CA THR A 23 -16.84 7.42 -33.74
C THR A 23 -16.24 8.12 -32.52
N TYR A 24 -15.58 7.34 -31.68
CA TYR A 24 -14.87 7.80 -30.49
C TYR A 24 -13.67 8.66 -30.89
N GLN A 25 -13.64 9.90 -30.41
CA GLN A 25 -12.60 10.89 -30.77
C GLN A 25 -11.49 11.04 -29.73
N GLY A 26 -11.60 10.38 -28.58
CA GLY A 26 -10.59 10.44 -27.52
C GLY A 26 -9.31 9.67 -27.84
N GLU A 27 -8.31 9.82 -26.97
CA GLU A 27 -7.08 9.01 -27.00
C GLU A 27 -7.41 7.52 -26.74
N SER A 28 -6.61 6.62 -27.31
CA SER A 28 -6.77 5.20 -27.06
C SER A 28 -6.54 4.88 -25.57
N ILE A 29 -7.42 4.05 -25.00
CA ILE A 29 -7.33 3.57 -23.61
C ILE A 29 -6.95 2.09 -23.65
N ASP A 30 -5.65 1.82 -23.66
CA ASP A 30 -5.10 0.47 -23.87
C ASP A 30 -5.58 -0.55 -22.83
N CYS A 31 -5.75 -0.15 -21.57
CA CYS A 31 -6.20 -1.05 -20.50
C CYS A 31 -7.66 -1.52 -20.66
N LEU A 32 -8.46 -0.78 -21.44
CA LEU A 32 -9.84 -1.13 -21.78
C LEU A 32 -9.98 -1.66 -23.20
N GLY A 33 -8.92 -1.65 -24.01
CA GLY A 33 -8.98 -2.02 -25.43
C GLY A 33 -9.81 -1.04 -26.27
N ILE A 34 -10.02 0.19 -25.79
CA ILE A 34 -10.76 1.23 -26.51
C ILE A 34 -9.78 1.99 -27.40
N CYS A 35 -10.05 2.03 -28.70
CA CYS A 35 -9.18 2.69 -29.68
C CYS A 35 -9.85 3.93 -30.28
N LYS A 36 -9.04 4.95 -30.55
CA LYS A 36 -9.46 6.13 -31.31
C LYS A 36 -10.04 5.73 -32.67
N GLY A 37 -11.18 6.34 -33.04
CA GLY A 37 -11.87 6.07 -34.30
C GLY A 37 -12.82 4.85 -34.28
N MET A 38 -12.93 4.14 -33.16
CA MET A 38 -13.90 3.06 -32.99
C MET A 38 -15.34 3.60 -32.97
N THR A 39 -16.30 2.87 -33.54
CA THR A 39 -17.73 3.24 -33.49
C THR A 39 -18.26 3.21 -32.06
N LEU A 40 -19.20 4.10 -31.73
CA LEU A 40 -19.80 4.21 -30.40
C LEU A 40 -20.45 2.90 -29.97
N THR A 41 -21.08 2.16 -30.89
CA THR A 41 -21.63 0.81 -30.61
C THR A 41 -20.58 -0.16 -30.06
N LYS A 42 -19.36 -0.14 -30.61
CA LYS A 42 -18.28 -1.03 -30.16
C LYS A 42 -17.70 -0.58 -28.82
N LEU A 43 -17.65 0.73 -28.60
CA LEU A 43 -17.25 1.28 -27.30
C LEU A 43 -18.27 0.89 -26.23
N GLU A 44 -19.56 1.01 -26.52
CA GLU A 44 -20.66 0.57 -25.64
C GLU A 44 -20.53 -0.92 -25.32
N ASP A 45 -20.32 -1.78 -26.32
CA ASP A 45 -20.12 -3.21 -26.10
C ASP A 45 -18.92 -3.51 -25.18
N ILE A 46 -17.78 -2.85 -25.39
CA ILE A 46 -16.59 -3.05 -24.56
C ILE A 46 -16.86 -2.62 -23.12
N VAL A 47 -17.44 -1.43 -22.93
CA VAL A 47 -17.70 -0.87 -21.59
C VAL A 47 -18.75 -1.72 -20.86
N VAL A 48 -19.85 -2.07 -21.52
CA VAL A 48 -20.92 -2.88 -20.93
C VAL A 48 -20.41 -4.26 -20.56
N ASN A 49 -19.67 -4.94 -21.44
CA ASN A 49 -19.11 -6.26 -21.11
C ASN A 49 -18.11 -6.19 -19.95
N LYS A 50 -17.27 -5.16 -19.89
CA LYS A 50 -16.34 -4.96 -18.76
C LYS A 50 -17.09 -4.69 -17.45
N ILE A 51 -18.17 -3.91 -17.50
CA ILE A 51 -19.06 -3.66 -16.37
C ILE A 51 -19.73 -4.97 -15.93
N CYS A 52 -20.20 -5.79 -16.88
CA CYS A 52 -20.75 -7.10 -16.60
C CYS A 52 -19.72 -8.03 -15.96
N ASP A 53 -18.47 -8.07 -16.46
CA ASP A 53 -17.39 -8.85 -15.87
C ASP A 53 -17.08 -8.41 -14.43
N LEU A 54 -16.96 -7.10 -14.19
CA LEU A 54 -16.76 -6.54 -12.84
C LEU A 54 -17.95 -6.81 -11.92
N ALA A 55 -19.17 -6.77 -12.45
CA ALA A 55 -20.38 -7.17 -11.74
C ALA A 55 -20.33 -8.65 -11.38
N THR A 56 -19.81 -9.55 -12.23
CA THR A 56 -19.65 -10.98 -11.89
C THR A 56 -18.59 -11.21 -10.81
N LEU A 57 -17.50 -10.44 -10.80
CA LEU A 57 -16.47 -10.52 -9.77
C LEU A 57 -16.94 -10.03 -8.40
N THR A 58 -17.99 -9.21 -8.36
CA THR A 58 -18.59 -8.69 -7.12
C THR A 58 -19.86 -9.42 -6.71
N ASN A 59 -20.41 -10.26 -7.60
CA ASN A 59 -21.64 -11.00 -7.39
C ASN A 59 -21.37 -12.35 -6.70
N MET A 60 -21.75 -12.44 -5.44
CA MET A 60 -21.64 -13.63 -4.60
C MET A 60 -22.97 -14.38 -4.46
N SER A 61 -23.88 -14.27 -5.45
CA SER A 61 -25.15 -15.04 -5.49
C SER A 61 -24.97 -16.56 -5.39
N VAL A 62 -23.76 -17.06 -5.65
CA VAL A 62 -23.40 -18.48 -5.52
C VAL A 62 -23.33 -18.92 -4.04
N ILE A 63 -23.16 -17.98 -3.11
CA ILE A 63 -23.25 -18.26 -1.68
C ILE A 63 -24.72 -18.37 -1.30
N ASP A 64 -25.22 -19.61 -1.31
CA ASP A 64 -26.54 -19.96 -0.79
C ASP A 64 -26.43 -20.37 0.69
N PHE A 65 -26.84 -19.45 1.58
CA PHE A 65 -26.91 -19.71 3.02
C PHE A 65 -28.14 -20.55 3.41
N THR A 66 -29.16 -20.65 2.56
CA THR A 66 -30.48 -21.24 2.86
C THR A 66 -30.39 -22.74 3.14
N HIS A 67 -29.53 -23.47 2.44
CA HIS A 67 -29.50 -24.94 2.51
C HIS A 67 -28.39 -25.50 3.41
N LYS A 68 -27.35 -24.73 3.72
CA LYS A 68 -26.19 -25.23 4.50
C LYS A 68 -26.22 -24.80 5.97
N CYS A 69 -26.77 -23.63 6.29
CA CYS A 69 -26.82 -23.11 7.66
C CYS A 69 -28.13 -22.34 7.89
N PRO A 70 -29.21 -23.01 8.33
CA PRO A 70 -30.54 -22.41 8.46
C PRO A 70 -30.60 -21.14 9.33
N TRP A 71 -29.73 -21.05 10.33
CA TRP A 71 -29.62 -19.88 11.21
C TRP A 71 -28.96 -18.68 10.52
N ILE A 72 -27.95 -18.91 9.66
CA ILE A 72 -27.29 -17.84 8.88
C ILE A 72 -28.27 -17.27 7.85
N ALA A 73 -29.05 -18.13 7.20
CA ALA A 73 -30.08 -17.70 6.27
C ALA A 73 -31.14 -16.83 6.94
N THR A 74 -31.52 -17.17 8.17
CA THR A 74 -32.50 -16.40 8.95
C THR A 74 -31.93 -15.05 9.36
N ALA A 75 -30.68 -15.01 9.85
CA ALA A 75 -29.99 -13.77 10.19
C ALA A 75 -29.81 -12.86 8.97
N TRP A 76 -29.40 -13.42 7.83
CA TRP A 76 -29.23 -12.70 6.57
C TRP A 76 -30.53 -12.02 6.12
N ASN A 77 -31.64 -12.76 6.11
CA ASN A 77 -32.95 -12.26 5.72
C ASN A 77 -33.49 -11.18 6.69
N ASN A 78 -33.15 -11.27 7.98
CA ASN A 78 -33.54 -10.26 8.96
C ASN A 78 -32.71 -8.97 8.84
N ALA A 79 -31.43 -9.07 8.48
CA ALA A 79 -30.55 -7.93 8.26
C ALA A 79 -30.87 -7.16 6.96
N HIS A 80 -31.53 -7.81 6.00
CA HIS A 80 -31.90 -7.23 4.70
C HIS A 80 -33.42 -7.37 4.46
N PRO A 81 -34.25 -6.50 5.06
CA PRO A 81 -35.70 -6.58 4.93
C PRO A 81 -36.17 -6.17 3.54
N GLY A 82 -36.41 -7.17 2.71
CA GLY A 82 -36.96 -7.06 1.36
C GLY A 82 -36.71 -8.39 0.67
N ASN A 83 -37.77 -9.13 0.32
CA ASN A 83 -37.65 -10.45 -0.31
C ASN A 83 -37.08 -10.35 -1.74
N HIS A 84 -35.78 -10.11 -1.84
CA HIS A 84 -35.09 -9.99 -3.09
C HIS A 84 -34.02 -11.08 -3.15
N PRO A 85 -34.24 -12.16 -3.91
CA PRO A 85 -33.25 -13.21 -4.02
C PRO A 85 -32.01 -12.62 -4.69
N ASN A 86 -30.90 -12.63 -3.95
CA ASN A 86 -29.53 -12.50 -4.44
C ASN A 86 -29.06 -11.16 -5.02
N VAL A 87 -29.84 -10.07 -4.93
CA VAL A 87 -29.39 -8.74 -5.44
C VAL A 87 -28.50 -7.97 -4.47
N ASP A 88 -28.52 -8.31 -3.18
CA ASP A 88 -27.66 -7.68 -2.16
C ASP A 88 -26.38 -8.47 -1.87
N ASN A 89 -26.12 -9.57 -2.58
CA ASN A 89 -24.97 -10.44 -2.38
C ASN A 89 -23.69 -9.86 -3.01
N THR A 90 -23.39 -8.60 -2.73
CA THR A 90 -22.09 -8.03 -3.05
C THR A 90 -21.06 -8.52 -2.03
N ILE A 91 -19.79 -8.63 -2.44
CA ILE A 91 -18.68 -8.94 -1.53
C ILE A 91 -18.72 -8.03 -0.29
N LEU A 92 -19.02 -6.75 -0.46
CA LEU A 92 -19.05 -5.77 0.62
C LEU A 92 -20.18 -6.04 1.63
N ASN A 93 -21.38 -6.35 1.16
CA ASN A 93 -22.52 -6.65 2.03
C ASN A 93 -22.33 -7.97 2.79
N ILE A 94 -21.75 -8.98 2.13
CA ILE A 94 -21.41 -10.23 2.78
C ILE A 94 -20.35 -10.03 3.87
N LEU A 95 -19.32 -9.22 3.60
CA LEU A 95 -18.31 -8.90 4.61
C LEU A 95 -18.91 -8.15 5.81
N ASN A 96 -19.77 -7.16 5.57
CA ASN A 96 -20.44 -6.43 6.64
C ASN A 96 -21.35 -7.34 7.48
N PHE A 97 -22.15 -8.20 6.84
CA PHE A 97 -22.97 -9.18 7.53
C PHE A 97 -22.15 -10.15 8.39
N ILE A 98 -21.02 -10.66 7.87
CA ILE A 98 -20.12 -11.53 8.64
C ILE A 98 -19.58 -10.77 9.86
N LEU A 99 -19.22 -9.50 9.71
CA LEU A 99 -18.74 -8.67 10.82
C LEU A 99 -19.84 -8.47 11.88
N ASP A 100 -21.09 -8.24 11.47
CA ASP A 100 -22.23 -8.04 12.38
C ASP A 100 -22.60 -9.33 13.13
N GLU A 101 -22.64 -10.48 12.44
CA GLU A 101 -22.90 -11.77 13.08
C GLU A 101 -21.77 -12.20 14.03
N LEU A 102 -20.51 -11.86 13.72
CA LEU A 102 -19.40 -12.05 14.66
C LEU A 102 -19.59 -11.20 15.93
N CYS A 103 -20.13 -9.99 15.81
CA CYS A 103 -20.45 -9.15 16.97
C CYS A 103 -21.61 -9.72 17.80
N ILE A 104 -22.66 -10.22 17.15
CA ILE A 104 -23.80 -10.88 17.83
C ILE A 104 -23.36 -12.17 18.52
N LEU A 105 -22.52 -12.97 17.86
CA LEU A 105 -21.95 -14.18 18.45
C LEU A 105 -21.12 -13.84 19.69
N ASN A 106 -20.32 -12.78 19.64
CA ASN A 106 -19.57 -12.29 20.80
C ASN A 106 -20.51 -11.96 21.97
N THR A 107 -21.61 -11.25 21.71
CA THR A 107 -22.63 -10.94 22.73
C THR A 107 -23.36 -12.19 23.25
N LYS A 108 -23.62 -13.20 22.42
CA LYS A 108 -24.22 -14.48 22.87
C LYS A 108 -23.25 -15.32 23.69
N VAL A 109 -21.97 -15.31 23.34
CA VAL A 109 -20.89 -15.93 24.12
C VAL A 109 -20.80 -15.29 25.50
N ASP A 110 -20.94 -13.96 25.59
CA ASP A 110 -20.96 -13.23 26.86
C ASP A 110 -22.23 -13.52 27.71
N ASN A 111 -23.32 -13.98 27.09
CA ASN A 111 -24.62 -14.21 27.72
C ASN A 111 -24.98 -15.70 27.96
N LEU A 112 -24.07 -16.65 27.69
CA LEU A 112 -24.31 -18.06 27.95
C LEU A 112 -24.55 -18.31 29.45
N PRO A 113 -25.69 -18.91 29.84
CA PRO A 113 -26.00 -19.14 31.24
C PRO A 113 -25.13 -20.28 31.78
N ASN A 114 -24.30 -19.94 32.76
CA ASN A 114 -23.35 -20.79 33.47
C ASN A 114 -22.13 -21.24 32.63
N PRO A 115 -20.89 -20.92 33.07
CA PRO A 115 -19.70 -21.40 32.39
C PRO A 115 -19.67 -22.93 32.45
N LEU A 116 -19.38 -23.58 31.32
CA LEU A 116 -18.96 -24.98 31.32
C LEU A 116 -17.81 -25.10 32.33
N ALA A 117 -18.10 -25.68 33.49
CA ALA A 117 -17.20 -25.74 34.66
C ALA A 117 -16.05 -26.74 34.46
N ILE A 118 -15.44 -26.72 33.28
CA ILE A 118 -14.22 -27.45 32.97
C ILE A 118 -13.10 -26.42 33.05
N SER A 119 -12.39 -26.43 34.17
CA SER A 119 -11.21 -25.61 34.36
C SER A 119 -9.99 -26.44 34.00
N PHE A 120 -9.16 -25.94 33.10
CA PHE A 120 -7.89 -26.52 32.72
C PHE A 120 -6.83 -25.42 32.76
N SER A 121 -5.62 -25.77 33.16
CA SER A 121 -4.52 -24.81 33.24
C SER A 121 -3.85 -24.72 31.87
N LEU A 122 -3.91 -23.53 31.27
CA LEU A 122 -3.12 -23.17 30.09
C LEU A 122 -1.95 -22.30 30.56
N ASP A 123 -0.73 -22.76 30.33
CA ASP A 123 0.49 -21.97 30.54
C ASP A 123 0.79 -21.20 29.25
N TYR A 124 0.29 -19.97 29.15
CA TYR A 124 0.73 -19.02 28.15
C TYR A 124 1.81 -18.12 28.74
N LYS A 125 2.97 -18.08 28.08
CA LYS A 125 4.07 -17.17 28.41
C LYS A 125 3.54 -15.74 28.35
N CYS A 126 3.53 -15.05 29.49
CA CYS A 126 2.80 -13.80 29.67
C CYS A 126 3.29 -12.69 28.75
N CYS A 127 2.36 -11.86 28.31
CA CYS A 127 2.60 -10.64 27.57
C CYS A 127 2.43 -9.47 28.57
N GLY A 128 3.34 -8.50 28.58
CA GLY A 128 3.16 -7.27 29.37
C GLY A 128 3.46 -7.31 30.88
N GLY A 129 3.94 -8.42 31.45
CA GLY A 129 4.56 -8.42 32.80
C GLY A 129 3.64 -8.62 34.00
N VAL A 130 2.32 -8.71 33.85
CA VAL A 130 1.43 -9.25 34.91
C VAL A 130 1.00 -10.66 34.51
N CYS A 131 1.73 -11.62 35.05
CA CYS A 131 1.42 -13.03 34.99
C CYS A 131 0.54 -13.43 36.18
N ASP A 132 -0.77 -13.23 36.09
CA ASP A 132 -1.65 -14.03 36.95
C ASP A 132 -1.80 -15.42 36.31
N ILE A 133 -1.03 -16.40 36.80
CA ILE A 133 -1.19 -17.82 36.49
C ILE A 133 -1.47 -18.56 37.81
N PRO A 134 -2.36 -19.57 37.88
CA PRO A 134 -3.62 -19.77 37.17
C PRO A 134 -4.77 -19.83 38.19
N THR A 135 -5.72 -18.92 38.13
CA THR A 135 -7.07 -19.21 38.65
C THR A 135 -7.72 -20.22 37.72
N LYS A 136 -8.53 -21.14 38.26
CA LYS A 136 -9.36 -22.04 37.46
C LYS A 136 -10.38 -21.20 36.69
N GLU A 137 -10.01 -20.71 35.53
CA GLU A 137 -10.86 -19.85 34.73
C GLU A 137 -11.58 -20.63 33.63
N ASN A 138 -12.66 -20.04 33.13
CA ASN A 138 -13.43 -20.62 32.05
C ASN A 138 -12.81 -20.25 30.68
N ILE A 139 -13.15 -21.01 29.65
CA ILE A 139 -12.67 -20.81 28.27
C ILE A 139 -12.81 -19.35 27.79
N PRO A 140 -13.94 -18.64 28.02
CA PRO A 140 -14.06 -17.24 27.63
C PRO A 140 -12.99 -16.32 28.21
N THR A 141 -12.57 -16.50 29.46
CA THR A 141 -11.56 -15.62 30.04
C THR A 141 -10.16 -15.90 29.48
N HIS A 142 -9.82 -17.17 29.23
CA HIS A 142 -8.58 -17.49 28.53
C HIS A 142 -8.54 -16.89 27.11
N LEU A 143 -9.65 -16.96 26.36
CA LEU A 143 -9.73 -16.32 25.04
C LEU A 143 -9.55 -14.80 25.11
N ARG A 144 -10.18 -14.14 26.09
CA ARG A 144 -9.97 -12.70 26.32
C ARG A 144 -8.52 -12.36 26.63
N ASN A 145 -7.86 -13.13 27.48
CA ASN A 145 -6.46 -12.89 27.84
C ASN A 145 -5.51 -13.05 26.64
N ILE A 146 -5.76 -14.06 25.79
CA ILE A 146 -5.01 -14.25 24.53
C ILE A 146 -5.22 -13.05 23.60
N ILE A 147 -6.46 -12.59 23.44
CA ILE A 147 -6.78 -11.42 22.61
C ILE A 147 -6.06 -10.17 23.13
N THR A 148 -6.09 -9.93 24.45
CA THR A 148 -5.38 -8.80 25.07
C THR A 148 -3.88 -8.87 24.80
N CYS A 149 -3.24 -10.02 25.02
CA CYS A 149 -1.82 -10.21 24.70
C CYS A 149 -1.52 -9.90 23.23
N ILE A 150 -2.33 -10.41 22.30
CA ILE A 150 -2.14 -10.16 20.87
C ILE A 150 -2.24 -8.65 20.57
N CYS A 151 -3.16 -7.95 21.21
CA CYS A 151 -3.30 -6.50 21.08
C CYS A 151 -2.08 -5.74 21.63
N GLU A 152 -1.53 -6.16 22.77
CA GLU A 152 -0.31 -5.58 23.35
C GLU A 152 0.91 -5.78 22.45
N VAL A 153 1.15 -7.02 22.00
CA VAL A 153 2.24 -7.34 21.07
C VAL A 153 2.09 -6.53 19.77
N LYS A 154 0.87 -6.36 19.27
CA LYS A 154 0.60 -5.50 18.10
C LYS A 154 0.95 -4.03 18.37
N SER A 155 0.68 -3.52 19.57
CA SER A 155 1.09 -2.18 19.98
C SER A 155 2.61 -2.04 20.01
N GLU A 156 3.30 -2.97 20.66
CA GLU A 156 4.78 -2.98 20.74
C GLU A 156 5.42 -3.04 19.35
N ILE A 157 4.89 -3.87 18.44
CA ILE A 157 5.35 -3.93 17.04
C ILE A 157 5.17 -2.58 16.33
N THR A 158 4.07 -1.88 16.61
CA THR A 158 3.80 -0.55 16.04
C THR A 158 4.80 0.48 16.57
N ASP A 159 5.08 0.45 17.87
CA ASP A 159 6.07 1.34 18.50
C ASP A 159 7.47 1.08 17.96
N LEU A 160 7.89 -0.19 17.87
CA LEU A 160 9.18 -0.58 17.27
C LEU A 160 9.29 -0.10 15.83
N LYS A 161 8.22 -0.21 15.03
CA LYS A 161 8.19 0.29 13.66
C LYS A 161 8.39 1.81 13.61
N ASN A 162 7.77 2.55 14.53
CA ASN A 162 7.96 4.00 14.64
C ASN A 162 9.40 4.34 15.02
N THR A 163 9.98 3.66 16.00
CA THR A 163 11.40 3.83 16.39
C THR A 163 12.34 3.57 15.22
N ILE A 164 12.12 2.50 14.44
CA ILE A 164 12.91 2.20 13.24
C ILE A 164 12.84 3.35 12.21
N ASN A 165 11.67 3.92 11.99
CA ASN A 165 11.51 5.04 11.06
C ASN A 165 12.25 6.30 11.53
N THR A 166 12.22 6.58 12.84
CA THR A 166 13.00 7.68 13.44
C THR A 166 14.49 7.44 13.25
N LEU A 167 15.00 6.26 13.62
CA LEU A 167 16.42 5.92 13.47
C LEU A 167 16.88 5.99 12.01
N LYS A 168 16.05 5.53 11.07
CA LYS A 168 16.34 5.66 9.64
C LYS A 168 16.49 7.12 9.20
N SER A 169 15.67 8.01 9.74
CA SER A 169 15.72 9.44 9.44
C SER A 169 16.97 10.09 10.05
N GLU A 170 17.33 9.71 11.28
CA GLU A 170 18.56 10.17 11.94
C GLU A 170 19.82 9.71 11.19
N ILE A 171 19.85 8.48 10.66
CA ILE A 171 20.96 7.97 9.83
C ILE A 171 21.15 8.84 8.59
N LEU A 172 20.08 9.21 7.88
CA LEU A 172 20.18 10.07 6.69
C LEU A 172 20.76 11.45 7.04
N VAL A 173 20.36 12.02 8.18
CA VAL A 173 20.93 13.30 8.66
C VAL A 173 22.41 13.16 8.97
N LEU A 174 22.83 12.06 9.62
CA LEU A 174 24.24 11.80 9.90
C LEU A 174 25.06 11.59 8.63
N GLU A 175 24.52 10.91 7.61
CA GLU A 175 25.16 10.76 6.30
C GLU A 175 25.42 12.13 5.66
N ASP A 176 24.43 13.03 5.67
CA ASP A 176 24.60 14.40 5.17
C ASP A 176 25.63 15.20 5.97
N GLN A 177 25.63 15.04 7.30
CA GLN A 177 26.60 15.67 8.19
C GLN A 177 28.03 15.15 7.99
N ILE A 178 28.22 13.96 7.45
CA ILE A 178 29.55 13.40 7.10
C ILE A 178 29.97 13.86 5.70
N ASN A 179 29.06 13.81 4.74
CA ASN A 179 29.35 14.13 3.34
C ASN A 179 29.70 15.62 3.14
N ASN A 180 29.04 16.53 3.87
CA ASN A 180 29.29 17.96 3.75
C ASN A 180 30.73 18.36 4.16
N PRO A 181 31.24 17.98 5.34
CA PRO A 181 32.65 18.18 5.70
C PRO A 181 33.62 17.48 4.76
N LEU A 182 33.32 16.27 4.28
CA LEU A 182 34.18 15.54 3.36
C LEU A 182 34.39 16.33 2.05
N ASN A 183 33.32 16.89 1.49
CA ASN A 183 33.39 17.79 0.35
C ASN A 183 34.22 19.05 0.65
N GLY A 184 34.03 19.64 1.84
CA GLY A 184 34.83 20.77 2.31
C GLY A 184 36.33 20.45 2.40
N ILE A 185 36.70 19.27 2.91
CA ILE A 185 38.09 18.79 2.96
C ILE A 185 38.67 18.63 1.56
N GLY A 186 37.92 18.06 0.61
CA GLY A 186 38.35 17.93 -0.78
C GLY A 186 38.62 19.29 -1.44
N ALA A 187 37.78 20.28 -1.17
CA ALA A 187 37.97 21.65 -1.65
C ALA A 187 39.24 22.28 -1.04
N LEU A 188 39.46 22.14 0.26
CA LEU A 188 40.66 22.63 0.95
C LEU A 188 41.94 21.96 0.43
N GLN A 189 41.91 20.65 0.16
CA GLN A 189 43.05 19.94 -0.45
C GLN A 189 43.40 20.51 -1.83
N THR A 190 42.39 20.79 -2.65
CA THR A 190 42.58 21.39 -3.99
C THR A 190 43.20 22.79 -3.90
N GLN A 191 42.74 23.60 -2.94
CA GLN A 191 43.32 24.92 -2.67
C GLN A 191 44.78 24.81 -2.22
N LEU A 192 45.10 23.87 -1.32
CA LEU A 192 46.46 23.65 -0.84
C LEU A 192 47.41 23.28 -1.97
N VAL A 193 47.01 22.37 -2.86
CA VAL A 193 47.82 21.99 -4.04
C VAL A 193 48.06 23.20 -4.95
N THR A 194 47.03 24.03 -5.19
CA THR A 194 47.15 25.24 -6.00
C THR A 194 48.13 26.25 -5.39
N GLN A 195 48.07 26.43 -4.07
CA GLN A 195 49.01 27.28 -3.35
C GLN A 195 50.45 26.72 -3.41
N GLN A 196 50.63 25.41 -3.28
CA GLN A 196 51.94 24.75 -3.40
C GLN A 196 52.58 25.02 -4.77
N ILE A 197 51.81 24.89 -5.86
CA ILE A 197 52.27 25.20 -7.23
C ILE A 197 52.65 26.68 -7.37
N SER A 198 51.84 27.57 -6.81
CA SER A 198 52.09 29.01 -6.85
C SER A 198 53.39 29.37 -6.12
N ILE A 199 53.64 28.77 -4.95
CA ILE A 199 54.88 28.94 -4.19
C ILE A 199 56.08 28.43 -4.99
N ALA A 200 56.00 27.25 -5.59
CA ALA A 200 57.07 26.69 -6.41
C ALA A 200 57.40 27.59 -7.62
N THR A 201 56.39 28.19 -8.22
CA THR A 201 56.54 29.16 -9.33
C THR A 201 57.25 30.42 -8.85
N LEU A 202 56.84 30.98 -7.71
CA LEU A 202 57.49 32.15 -7.11
C LEU A 202 58.95 31.88 -6.76
N GLN A 203 59.26 30.72 -6.16
CA GLN A 203 60.64 30.31 -5.87
C GLN A 203 61.50 30.25 -7.13
N SER A 204 60.96 29.70 -8.22
CA SER A 204 61.65 29.64 -9.52
C SER A 204 61.92 31.04 -10.10
N THR A 205 60.93 31.94 -10.01
CA THR A 205 61.07 33.34 -10.43
C THR A 205 62.13 34.06 -9.62
N VAL A 206 62.14 33.90 -8.29
CA VAL A 206 63.15 34.50 -7.41
C VAL A 206 64.54 33.98 -7.74
N ALA A 207 64.70 32.67 -7.95
CA ALA A 207 65.98 32.08 -8.36
C ALA A 207 66.48 32.66 -9.69
N CYS A 208 65.59 32.86 -10.66
CA CYS A 208 65.91 33.51 -11.93
C CYS A 208 66.39 34.95 -11.72
N ILE A 209 65.67 35.76 -10.93
CA ILE A 209 66.05 37.15 -10.62
C ILE A 209 67.43 37.19 -9.95
N ILE A 210 67.67 36.33 -8.95
CA ILE A 210 68.97 36.24 -8.26
C ILE A 210 70.09 35.94 -9.26
N SER A 211 69.87 35.01 -10.20
CA SER A 211 70.87 34.70 -11.23
C SER A 211 71.19 35.91 -12.12
N GLN A 212 70.17 36.67 -12.52
CA GLN A 212 70.36 37.87 -13.35
C GLN A 212 71.09 38.97 -12.58
N VAL A 213 70.72 39.25 -11.33
CA VAL A 213 71.42 40.24 -10.49
C VAL A 213 72.88 39.84 -10.25
N GLY A 214 73.14 38.54 -10.01
CA GLY A 214 74.50 38.02 -9.88
C GLY A 214 75.35 38.21 -11.15
N THR A 215 74.73 38.15 -12.33
CA THR A 215 75.42 38.46 -13.61
C THR A 215 75.58 39.94 -13.90
N ILE A 216 74.84 40.83 -13.22
CA ILE A 216 74.93 42.31 -13.36
C ILE A 216 76.02 42.89 -12.44
N SER A 217 76.63 42.08 -11.57
CA SER A 217 77.80 42.44 -10.78
C SER A 217 79.09 42.44 -11.61
N CYS A 218 79.31 43.47 -12.44
CA CYS A 218 80.59 44.12 -12.82
C CYS A 218 80.35 45.07 -14.01
N PRO A 219 80.76 46.34 -13.92
CA PRO A 219 82.17 46.75 -14.03
C PRO A 219 82.87 46.97 -12.69
#